data_AF-A0A3Q0HKT3-F1
#
_entry.id   AF-A0A3Q0HKT3-F1
#
_cell.length_a   1.000
_cell.length_b   1.000
_cell.length_c   1.000
_cell.angle_alpha   90.00
_cell.angle_beta   90.00
_cell.angle_gamma   90.00
#
_symmetry.space_group_name_H-M   'P 1'
#
loop_
_entity.id
_entity.type
_entity.pdbx_description
1 polymer ?
#
loop_
_entity_poly.entity_id
_entity_poly.type
_entity_poly.pdbx_seq_one_letter_code
_entity_poly.pdbx_strand_id
1 'polypeptide(L)'
;MVERTTTSDQYFPAMQNFVVLELGMTLLPVANQEEASQLIIQLVHEQSKDRTSNPFLRKQCSQLTHASILRTVQQIPGVGKTKALLLLQRFGSIHQLCNASVQELEQVVGQTVAQQIYAFFTQTN
;
A
#
# COMPACT_ATOMS: atom_id res chain seq x y z
N MET A 1 -8.14 27.14 11.55
CA MET A 1 -7.74 27.81 10.30
C MET A 1 -6.90 29.02 10.68
N VAL A 2 -5.87 29.35 9.91
CA VAL A 2 -4.98 30.49 10.21
C VAL A 2 -4.69 31.29 8.95
N GLU A 3 -4.72 32.61 9.06
CA GLU A 3 -4.40 33.49 7.95
C GLU A 3 -2.89 33.55 7.71
N ARG A 4 -2.47 33.19 6.50
CA ARG A 4 -1.09 33.21 6.04
C ARG A 4 -0.93 34.28 4.96
N THR A 5 -0.53 35.47 5.40
CA THR A 5 -0.17 36.61 4.54
C THR A 5 1.35 36.80 4.53
N THR A 6 1.85 37.68 3.67
CA THR A 6 3.27 38.03 3.61
C THR A 6 3.84 38.47 4.96
N THR A 7 3.01 39.03 5.86
CA THR A 7 3.40 39.48 7.20
C THR A 7 3.37 38.36 8.25
N SER A 8 2.43 37.42 8.15
CA SER A 8 2.30 36.30 9.10
C SER A 8 3.11 35.05 8.73
N ASP A 9 3.68 35.01 7.52
CA ASP A 9 4.45 33.88 7.00
C ASP A 9 5.61 33.46 7.90
N GLN A 10 6.32 34.43 8.49
CA GLN A 10 7.47 34.18 9.36
C GLN A 10 7.13 33.40 10.65
N TYR A 11 5.89 33.48 11.13
CA TYR A 11 5.44 32.80 12.36
C TYR A 11 4.73 31.48 12.07
N PHE A 12 4.36 31.25 10.81
CA PHE A 12 3.60 30.08 10.40
C PHE A 12 4.33 28.75 10.66
N PRO A 13 5.65 28.60 10.44
CA PRO A 13 6.35 27.33 10.70
C PRO A 13 6.31 26.91 12.18
N ALA A 14 6.53 27.86 13.10
CA ALA A 14 6.50 27.58 14.54
C ALA A 14 5.10 27.16 15.00
N MET A 15 4.07 27.87 14.52
CA MET A 15 2.67 27.54 14.76
C MET A 15 2.27 26.18 14.16
N GLN A 16 2.72 25.87 12.94
CA GLN A 16 2.43 24.59 12.29
C GLN A 16 3.07 23.43 13.07
N ASN A 17 4.32 23.56 13.50
CA ASN A 17 4.98 22.54 14.31
C ASN A 17 4.21 22.27 15.60
N PHE A 18 3.86 23.34 16.32
CA PHE A 18 3.10 23.21 17.56
C PHE A 18 1.72 22.55 17.33
N VAL A 19 0.92 23.07 16.40
CA VAL A 19 -0.46 22.61 16.21
C VAL A 19 -0.54 21.22 15.57
N VAL A 20 0.28 20.95 14.56
CA VAL A 20 0.21 19.71 13.78
C VAL A 20 1.01 18.59 14.43
N LEU A 21 2.22 18.87 14.91
CA LEU A 21 3.11 17.83 15.43
C LEU A 21 2.94 17.63 16.93
N GLU A 22 2.87 18.70 17.72
CA GLU A 22 2.77 18.57 19.19
C GLU A 22 1.33 18.30 19.64
N LEU A 23 0.35 19.01 19.07
CA LEU A 23 -1.07 18.85 19.44
C LEU A 23 -1.82 17.82 18.58
N GLY A 24 -1.24 17.35 17.47
CA GLY A 24 -1.88 16.37 16.58
C GLY A 24 -3.16 16.87 15.90
N MET A 25 -3.34 18.18 15.79
CA MET A 25 -4.52 18.80 15.18
C MET A 25 -4.26 19.23 13.73
N THR A 26 -5.33 19.31 12.93
CA THR A 26 -5.22 19.79 11.56
C THR A 26 -5.17 21.32 11.50
N LEU A 27 -4.09 21.86 10.92
CA LEU A 27 -3.96 23.29 10.63
C LEU A 27 -4.16 23.54 9.12
N LEU A 28 -5.14 24.39 8.79
CA LEU A 28 -5.41 24.82 7.41
C LEU A 28 -5.01 26.30 7.24
N PRO A 29 -3.96 26.61 6.46
CA PRO A 29 -3.62 27.99 6.10
C PRO A 29 -4.59 28.54 5.06
N VAL A 30 -4.93 29.82 5.18
CA VAL A 30 -5.75 30.57 4.21
C VAL A 30 -5.11 31.91 3.90
N ALA A 31 -5.14 32.35 2.65
CA ALA A 31 -4.58 33.63 2.22
C ALA A 31 -5.53 34.81 2.49
N ASN A 32 -6.84 34.56 2.53
CA ASN A 32 -7.87 35.58 2.77
C ASN A 32 -9.19 34.95 3.27
N GLN A 33 -10.12 35.82 3.67
CA GLN A 33 -11.42 35.42 4.21
C GLN A 33 -12.34 34.73 3.16
N GLU A 34 -12.20 35.06 1.88
CA GLU A 34 -12.96 34.41 0.80
C GLU A 34 -12.53 32.95 0.62
N GLU A 35 -11.23 32.67 0.66
CA GLU A 35 -10.70 31.31 0.66
C GLU A 35 -11.16 30.54 1.92
N ALA A 36 -11.18 31.21 3.08
CA ALA A 36 -11.68 30.62 4.30
C ALA A 36 -13.16 30.22 4.20
N SER A 37 -14.01 31.06 3.60
CA SER A 37 -15.43 30.78 3.43
C SER A 37 -15.66 29.57 2.52
N GLN A 38 -14.93 29.49 1.39
CA GLN A 38 -15.00 28.37 0.45
C GLN A 38 -14.54 27.06 1.10
N LEU A 39 -13.45 27.09 1.87
CA LEU A 39 -12.95 25.91 2.58
C LEU A 39 -13.94 25.39 3.62
N ILE A 40 -14.59 26.27 4.38
CA ILE A 40 -15.62 25.88 5.35
C ILE A 40 -16.79 25.19 4.63
N ILE A 41 -17.25 25.75 3.51
CA ILE A 41 -18.32 25.15 2.69
C ILE A 41 -17.92 23.75 2.22
N GLN A 42 -16.69 23.58 1.71
CA GLN A 42 -16.18 22.28 1.27
C GLN A 42 -16.06 21.27 2.42
N LEU A 43 -15.62 21.70 3.60
CA LEU A 43 -15.51 20.83 4.78
C LEU A 43 -16.87 20.31 5.24
N VAL A 44 -17.88 21.18 5.31
CA VAL A 44 -19.26 20.78 5.65
C VAL A 44 -19.81 19.83 4.59
N HIS A 45 -19.57 20.14 3.32
CA HIS A 45 -20.01 19.29 2.22
C HIS A 45 -19.37 17.89 2.27
N GLU A 46 -18.07 17.80 2.51
CA GLU A 46 -17.36 16.52 2.65
C GLU A 46 -17.81 15.75 3.89
N GLN A 47 -18.07 16.43 5.01
CA GLN A 47 -18.60 15.80 6.22
C GLN A 47 -20.02 15.25 6.03
N SER A 48 -20.83 15.91 5.20
CA SER A 48 -22.19 15.48 4.88
C SER A 48 -22.26 14.30 3.91
N LYS A 49 -21.18 14.00 3.19
CA LYS A 49 -21.11 12.87 2.24
C LYS A 49 -20.85 11.56 2.95
N ASP A 50 -21.33 10.47 2.34
CA ASP A 50 -20.97 9.13 2.76
C ASP A 50 -19.45 8.94 2.72
N ARG A 51 -18.90 8.27 3.74
CA ARG A 51 -17.47 7.95 3.88
C ARG A 51 -16.90 7.16 2.69
N THR A 52 -17.76 6.55 1.88
CA THR A 52 -17.42 5.82 0.65
C THR A 52 -17.15 6.73 -0.55
N SER A 53 -17.58 8.00 -0.49
CA SER A 53 -17.34 9.00 -1.53
C SER A 53 -15.87 9.44 -1.56
N ASN A 54 -15.20 9.42 -0.41
CA ASN A 54 -13.78 9.74 -0.32
C ASN A 54 -12.94 8.57 -0.87
N PRO A 55 -12.20 8.76 -1.99
CA PRO A 55 -11.44 7.69 -2.64
C PRO A 55 -10.29 7.15 -1.77
N PHE A 56 -9.79 7.93 -0.82
CA PHE A 56 -8.72 7.52 0.12
C PHE A 56 -9.25 6.71 1.30
N LEU A 57 -10.52 6.89 1.65
CA LEU A 57 -11.19 6.11 2.71
C LEU A 57 -11.95 4.91 2.18
N ARG A 58 -12.15 4.84 0.87
CA ARG A 58 -12.67 3.65 0.22
C ARG A 58 -11.77 2.50 0.63
N LYS A 59 -12.32 1.54 1.40
CA LYS A 59 -11.69 0.22 1.58
C LYS A 59 -11.63 -0.39 0.19
N GLN A 60 -10.55 -0.07 -0.52
CA GLN A 60 -10.15 -0.82 -1.68
C GLN A 60 -9.73 -2.14 -1.06
N CYS A 61 -10.69 -3.07 -0.93
CA CYS A 61 -10.33 -4.47 -0.94
C CYS A 61 -9.52 -4.60 -2.21
N SER A 62 -8.20 -4.51 -2.08
CA SER A 62 -7.25 -4.94 -3.07
C SER A 62 -7.56 -6.42 -3.19
N GLN A 63 -8.57 -6.75 -3.99
CA GLN A 63 -8.81 -8.10 -4.44
C GLN A 63 -7.46 -8.50 -4.97
N LEU A 64 -6.74 -9.35 -4.23
CA LEU A 64 -5.43 -9.81 -4.61
C LEU A 64 -5.64 -10.46 -5.97
N THR A 65 -5.33 -9.71 -7.02
CA THR A 65 -5.61 -10.16 -8.36
C THR A 65 -4.72 -11.37 -8.59
N HIS A 66 -5.22 -12.34 -9.35
CA HIS A 66 -4.43 -13.51 -9.73
C HIS A 66 -3.07 -13.10 -10.35
N ALA A 67 -3.03 -11.92 -10.98
CA ALA A 67 -1.83 -11.28 -11.51
C ALA A 67 -0.81 -10.87 -10.43
N SER A 68 -1.25 -10.33 -9.29
CA SER A 68 -0.35 -9.99 -8.17
C SER A 68 0.27 -11.25 -7.57
N ILE A 69 -0.52 -12.31 -7.37
CA ILE A 69 -0.03 -13.60 -6.87
C ILE A 69 1.01 -14.18 -7.85
N LEU A 70 0.71 -14.15 -9.15
CA LEU A 70 1.64 -14.59 -10.19
C LEU A 70 2.94 -13.79 -10.20
N ARG A 71 2.87 -12.46 -10.05
CA ARG A 71 4.05 -11.59 -10.00
C ARG A 71 4.92 -11.94 -8.79
N THR A 72 4.31 -12.22 -7.64
CA THR A 72 5.06 -12.62 -6.43
C THR A 72 5.79 -13.93 -6.63
N VAL A 73 5.14 -14.93 -7.23
CA VAL A 73 5.80 -16.23 -7.53
C VAL A 73 6.90 -16.07 -8.58
N GLN A 74 6.78 -15.13 -9.52
CA GLN A 74 7.83 -14.82 -10.49
C GLN A 74 9.05 -14.11 -9.88
N GLN A 75 8.98 -13.58 -8.66
CA GLN A 75 10.17 -13.04 -7.98
C GLN A 75 11.12 -14.14 -7.49
N ILE A 76 10.68 -15.41 -7.49
CA ILE A 76 11.52 -16.51 -7.06
C ILE A 76 12.59 -16.78 -8.12
N PRO A 77 13.88 -16.87 -7.75
CA PRO A 77 14.96 -17.14 -8.70
C PRO A 77 14.71 -18.41 -9.52
N GLY A 78 14.85 -18.31 -10.84
CA GLY A 78 14.64 -19.45 -11.75
C GLY A 78 13.17 -19.78 -12.08
N VAL A 79 12.20 -19.05 -11.50
CA VAL A 79 10.76 -19.23 -11.77
C VAL A 79 10.26 -18.17 -12.74
N GLY A 80 10.17 -18.52 -14.03
CA GLY A 80 9.52 -17.70 -15.05
C GLY A 80 7.99 -17.78 -15.03
N LYS A 81 7.32 -17.02 -15.90
CA LYS A 81 5.84 -16.95 -15.99
C LYS A 81 5.16 -18.31 -16.13
N THR A 82 5.67 -19.18 -17.00
CA THR A 82 5.10 -20.51 -17.24
C THR A 82 5.23 -21.42 -16.03
N LYS A 83 6.41 -21.43 -15.39
CA LYS A 83 6.65 -22.22 -14.17
C LYS A 83 5.83 -21.70 -13.00
N ALA A 84 5.70 -20.38 -12.86
CA ALA A 84 4.86 -19.75 -11.85
C ALA A 84 3.39 -20.17 -11.97
N LEU A 85 2.85 -20.23 -13.21
CA LEU A 85 1.48 -20.71 -13.47
C LEU A 85 1.29 -22.17 -13.07
N LEU A 86 2.23 -23.04 -13.44
CA LEU A 86 2.17 -24.47 -13.10
C LEU A 86 2.26 -24.70 -11.59
N LEU A 87 3.15 -23.97 -10.90
CA LEU A 87 3.26 -24.02 -9.44
C LEU A 87 1.96 -23.56 -8.76
N LEU A 88 1.37 -22.47 -9.23
CA LEU A 88 0.09 -21.98 -8.68
C LEU A 88 -1.08 -22.92 -9.00
N GLN A 89 -1.08 -23.60 -10.15
CA GLN A 89 -2.06 -24.65 -10.44
C GLN A 89 -1.92 -25.86 -9.52
N ARG A 90 -0.69 -26.23 -9.15
CA ARG A 90 -0.45 -27.41 -8.32
C ARG A 90 -0.68 -27.15 -6.83
N PHE A 91 -0.18 -26.04 -6.30
CA PHE A 91 -0.21 -25.71 -4.87
C PHE A 91 -1.33 -24.74 -4.49
N GLY A 92 -2.01 -24.07 -5.43
CA GLY A 92 -3.19 -23.23 -5.17
C GLY A 92 -2.99 -21.98 -4.30
N SER A 93 -1.92 -21.88 -3.52
CA SER A 93 -1.62 -20.77 -2.62
C SER A 93 -0.11 -20.62 -2.42
N ILE A 94 0.33 -19.39 -2.14
CA ILE A 94 1.75 -19.11 -1.82
C ILE A 94 2.15 -19.84 -0.53
N HIS A 95 1.26 -19.94 0.45
CA HIS A 95 1.55 -20.65 1.71
C HIS A 95 1.85 -22.14 1.50
N GLN A 96 1.10 -22.83 0.63
CA GLN A 96 1.39 -24.22 0.29
C GLN A 96 2.67 -24.35 -0.53
N LEU A 97 2.97 -23.38 -1.40
CA LEU A 97 4.23 -23.34 -2.14
C LEU A 97 5.46 -23.22 -1.21
N CYS A 98 5.39 -22.37 -0.18
CA CYS A 98 6.49 -22.19 0.77
C CYS A 98 6.76 -23.45 1.62
N ASN A 99 5.72 -24.23 1.93
CA ASN A 99 5.82 -25.44 2.75
C ASN A 99 5.97 -26.72 1.92
N ALA A 100 6.03 -26.62 0.59
CA ALA A 100 6.16 -27.78 -0.29
C ALA A 100 7.52 -28.46 -0.12
N SER A 101 7.53 -29.78 -0.20
CA SER A 101 8.78 -30.54 -0.18
C SER A 101 9.53 -30.41 -1.52
N VAL A 102 10.86 -30.63 -1.49
CA VAL A 102 11.70 -30.61 -2.70
C VAL A 102 11.19 -31.61 -3.75
N GLN A 103 10.67 -32.76 -3.33
CA GLN A 103 10.13 -33.80 -4.21
C GLN A 103 8.89 -33.33 -4.97
N GLU A 104 7.98 -32.62 -4.29
CA GLU A 104 6.76 -32.08 -4.92
C GLU A 104 7.08 -30.93 -5.89
N LEU A 105 8.06 -30.10 -5.56
CA LEU A 105 8.55 -29.03 -6.44
C LEU A 105 9.25 -29.61 -7.68
N GLU A 106 10.03 -30.68 -7.53
CA GLU A 106 10.76 -31.33 -8.61
C GLU A 106 9.84 -31.85 -9.72
N GLN A 107 8.67 -32.38 -9.36
CA GLN A 107 7.66 -32.83 -10.32
C GLN A 107 7.16 -31.73 -11.28
N VAL A 108 7.29 -30.45 -10.90
CA VAL A 108 6.76 -29.32 -11.67
C VAL A 108 7.86 -28.51 -12.36
N VAL A 109 9.01 -28.29 -11.71
CA VAL A 109 10.05 -27.37 -12.20
C VAL A 109 11.41 -28.00 -12.47
N GLY A 110 11.59 -29.28 -12.12
CA GLY A 110 12.85 -30.02 -12.19
C GLY A 110 13.75 -29.83 -10.97
N GLN A 111 14.71 -30.74 -10.78
CA GLN A 111 15.50 -30.88 -9.55
C GLN A 111 16.27 -29.62 -9.15
N THR A 112 16.96 -28.99 -10.10
CA THR A 112 17.80 -27.80 -9.84
C THR A 112 16.95 -26.61 -9.39
N VAL A 113 15.82 -26.38 -10.05
CA VAL A 113 14.93 -25.25 -9.71
C VAL A 113 14.17 -25.54 -8.42
N ALA A 114 13.77 -26.79 -8.18
CA ALA A 114 13.13 -27.20 -6.92
C ALA A 114 14.03 -26.93 -5.70
N GLN A 115 15.33 -27.27 -5.80
CA GLN A 115 16.31 -26.97 -4.76
C GLN A 115 16.50 -25.46 -4.56
N GLN A 116 16.54 -24.67 -5.63
CA GLN A 116 16.65 -23.21 -5.54
C GLN A 116 15.43 -22.57 -4.86
N ILE A 117 14.22 -23.02 -5.19
CA ILE A 117 12.98 -22.55 -4.55
C ILE A 117 12.99 -22.91 -3.07
N TYR A 118 13.32 -24.16 -2.73
CA TYR A 118 13.35 -24.61 -1.34
C TYR A 118 14.41 -23.86 -0.53
N ALA A 119 15.61 -23.69 -1.09
CA ALA A 119 16.68 -22.90 -0.47
C ALA A 119 16.27 -21.44 -0.29
N PHE A 120 15.58 -20.82 -1.26
CA PHE A 120 15.07 -19.46 -1.15
C PHE A 120 14.11 -19.27 0.03
N PHE A 121 13.26 -20.26 0.33
CA PHE A 121 12.33 -20.18 1.46
C PHE A 121 12.92 -20.60 2.81
N THR A 122 13.94 -21.47 2.82
CA THR A 122 14.55 -22.00 4.05
C THR A 122 15.83 -21.28 4.48
N GLN A 123 16.48 -20.54 3.58
CA GLN A 123 17.58 -19.65 3.94
C GLN A 123 17.02 -18.43 4.67
N THR A 124 16.88 -18.55 5.99
CA THR A 124 16.80 -17.40 6.89
C THR A 124 18.10 -16.61 6.79
N ASN A 125 18.02 -15.38 6.29
CA ASN A 125 19.00 -14.33 6.58
C ASN A 125 18.73 -13.79 7.99
#